data_AF-A0AAU1CUZ3-F1
#
_entry.id   AF-A0AAU1CUZ3-F1
#
_cell.length_a   1.000
_cell.length_b   1.000
_cell.length_c   1.000
_cell.angle_alpha   90.00
_cell.angle_beta   90.00
_cell.angle_gamma   90.00
#
_symmetry.space_group_name_H-M   'P 1'
#
loop_
_entity.id
_entity.type
_entity.pdbx_description
1 polymer ?
#
loop_
_entity_poly.entity_id
_entity_poly.type
_entity_poly.pdbx_seq_one_letter_code
_entity_poly.pdbx_strand_id
1 'polypeptide(L)'
;MTDPLENPAALWPGIQTPAQAPEPRRWVWAAMSPPERRQRLREMAVWVDWLRRTFELHNVIPHCWYRHSAVVEHLTALYVGWVRIYAGEPGGGRDLAEADWINTLHALTPRLQLAACATGRHEDPPQPPPPMPGSADEFEMYLLTSKATTEPAQHPSAAAAYREIAQLDAPL
;
A
#
# COMPACT_ATOMS: atom_id res chain seq x y z
N MET A 1 -42.26 -41.06 -19.56
CA MET A 1 -42.43 -40.15 -18.41
C MET A 1 -41.36 -40.54 -17.41
N THR A 2 -40.26 -39.81 -17.41
CA THR A 2 -39.11 -40.03 -16.53
C THR A 2 -39.38 -39.27 -15.23
N ASP A 3 -39.17 -39.93 -14.09
CA ASP A 3 -39.46 -39.40 -12.77
C ASP A 3 -38.56 -38.17 -12.47
N PRO A 4 -39.12 -36.99 -12.12
CA PRO A 4 -38.32 -35.78 -11.91
C PRO A 4 -37.43 -35.80 -10.65
N LEU A 5 -37.42 -36.86 -9.86
CA LEU A 5 -36.72 -36.92 -8.56
C LEU A 5 -35.44 -37.78 -8.54
N GLU A 6 -35.00 -38.35 -9.67
CA GLU A 6 -33.80 -39.21 -9.74
C GLU A 6 -32.46 -38.46 -9.59
N ASN A 7 -32.44 -37.12 -9.52
CA ASN A 7 -31.20 -36.39 -9.27
C ASN A 7 -31.40 -35.12 -8.42
N PRO A 8 -31.28 -35.20 -7.08
CA PRO A 8 -31.36 -34.02 -6.22
C PRO A 8 -30.22 -33.01 -6.45
N ALA A 9 -29.13 -33.39 -7.12
CA ALA A 9 -28.05 -32.47 -7.50
C ALA A 9 -28.37 -31.63 -8.75
N ALA A 10 -29.43 -31.98 -9.51
CA ALA A 10 -29.90 -31.16 -10.64
C ALA A 10 -30.67 -29.91 -10.20
N LEU A 11 -31.13 -29.84 -8.94
CA LEU A 11 -31.85 -28.69 -8.38
C LEU A 11 -30.91 -27.56 -7.93
N TRP A 12 -29.61 -27.79 -7.93
CA TRP A 12 -28.61 -26.77 -7.65
C TRP A 12 -27.51 -26.88 -8.71
N PRO A 13 -27.58 -26.14 -9.83
CA PRO A 13 -26.39 -25.94 -10.64
C PRO A 13 -25.35 -25.37 -9.68
N GLY A 14 -24.32 -26.16 -9.40
CA GLY A 14 -23.24 -25.78 -8.51
C GLY A 14 -22.82 -24.38 -8.88
N ILE A 15 -23.00 -23.44 -7.95
CA ILE A 15 -22.35 -22.14 -8.03
C ILE A 15 -20.88 -22.52 -8.13
N GLN A 16 -20.35 -22.52 -9.36
CA GLN A 16 -18.94 -22.44 -9.55
C GLN A 16 -18.59 -21.07 -8.99
N THR A 17 -18.20 -21.04 -7.72
CA THR A 17 -17.48 -19.90 -7.18
C THR A 17 -16.33 -19.71 -8.17
N PRO A 18 -16.27 -18.60 -8.92
CA PRO A 18 -15.11 -18.34 -9.76
C PRO A 18 -13.91 -18.48 -8.83
N ALA A 19 -12.86 -19.19 -9.25
CA ALA A 19 -11.60 -19.20 -8.52
C ALA A 19 -11.29 -17.73 -8.23
N GLN A 20 -11.44 -17.34 -6.96
CA GLN A 20 -11.37 -15.93 -6.57
C GLN A 20 -9.98 -15.48 -7.03
N ALA A 21 -9.95 -14.56 -8.01
CA ALA A 21 -8.71 -13.91 -8.38
C ALA A 21 -8.05 -13.51 -7.06
N PRO A 22 -6.79 -13.90 -6.80
CA PRO A 22 -6.17 -13.62 -5.52
C PRO A 22 -6.35 -12.12 -5.30
N GLU A 23 -7.10 -11.73 -4.26
CA GLU A 23 -7.22 -10.32 -3.90
C GLU A 23 -5.83 -9.72 -3.99
N PRO A 24 -5.65 -8.53 -4.61
CA PRO A 24 -4.34 -7.93 -4.75
C PRO A 24 -3.74 -7.79 -3.36
N ARG A 25 -2.95 -8.78 -2.95
CA ARG A 25 -2.46 -8.88 -1.58
C ARG A 25 -1.60 -7.65 -1.41
N ARG A 26 -2.02 -6.73 -0.55
CA ARG A 26 -1.17 -5.60 -0.18
C ARG A 26 0.09 -6.21 0.39
N TRP A 27 1.25 -5.86 -0.17
CA TRP A 27 2.52 -6.39 0.32
C TRP A 27 2.82 -5.74 1.67
N VAL A 28 2.43 -6.40 2.75
CA VAL A 28 2.74 -5.99 4.12
C VAL A 28 3.85 -6.88 4.65
N TRP A 29 5.10 -6.41 4.56
CA TRP A 29 6.28 -7.21 4.91
C TRP A 29 6.21 -7.79 6.32
N ALA A 30 5.72 -7.02 7.29
CA ALA A 30 5.56 -7.47 8.68
C ALA A 30 4.61 -8.68 8.81
N ALA A 31 3.57 -8.76 7.98
CA ALA A 31 2.56 -9.83 8.03
C ALA A 31 2.94 -11.09 7.21
N MET A 32 3.95 -11.02 6.36
CA MET A 32 4.38 -12.14 5.51
C MET A 32 5.11 -13.22 6.31
N SER A 33 4.93 -14.49 5.91
CA SER A 33 5.78 -15.57 6.42
C SER A 33 7.23 -15.44 5.92
N PRO A 34 8.25 -15.99 6.60
CA PRO A 34 9.63 -15.94 6.11
C PRO A 34 9.82 -16.51 4.69
N PRO A 35 9.19 -17.63 4.28
CA PRO A 35 9.24 -18.10 2.89
C PRO A 35 8.66 -17.11 1.88
N GLU A 36 7.53 -16.48 2.21
CA GLU A 36 6.90 -15.48 1.37
C GLU A 36 7.77 -14.23 1.20
N ARG A 37 8.35 -13.71 2.29
CA ARG A 37 9.29 -12.58 2.23
C ARG A 37 10.47 -12.87 1.32
N ARG A 38 11.06 -14.07 1.41
CA ARG A 38 12.17 -14.47 0.53
C ARG A 38 11.75 -14.49 -0.93
N GLN A 39 10.55 -14.98 -1.23
CA GLN A 39 10.05 -15.01 -2.60
C GLN A 39 9.85 -13.59 -3.14
N ARG A 40 9.20 -12.71 -2.37
CA ARG A 40 8.96 -11.32 -2.77
C ARG A 40 10.24 -10.50 -2.91
N LEU A 41 11.24 -10.71 -2.04
CA LEU A 41 12.54 -10.04 -2.17
C LEU A 41 13.28 -10.45 -3.45
N ARG A 42 13.18 -11.71 -3.89
CA ARG A 42 13.78 -12.14 -5.16
C ARG A 42 13.10 -11.50 -6.36
N GLU A 43 11.78 -11.45 -6.34
CA GLU A 43 10.97 -10.77 -7.35
C GLU A 43 11.37 -9.28 -7.46
N MET A 44 11.45 -8.59 -6.31
CA MET A 44 11.93 -7.21 -6.27
C MET A 44 13.37 -7.07 -6.74
N ALA A 45 14.28 -7.99 -6.41
CA ALA A 45 15.67 -7.87 -6.83
C ALA A 45 15.83 -7.78 -8.34
N VAL A 46 15.04 -8.55 -9.10
CA VAL A 46 15.03 -8.48 -10.57
C VAL A 46 14.50 -7.14 -11.05
N TRP A 47 13.39 -6.67 -10.48
CA TRP A 47 12.78 -5.40 -10.87
C TRP A 47 13.62 -4.18 -10.47
N VAL A 48 14.22 -4.18 -9.28
CA VAL A 48 15.11 -3.11 -8.80
C VAL A 48 16.36 -3.02 -9.67
N ASP A 49 16.90 -4.14 -10.15
CA ASP A 49 18.01 -4.11 -11.11
C ASP A 49 17.62 -3.44 -12.43
N TRP A 50 16.43 -3.77 -12.97
CA TRP A 50 15.88 -3.07 -14.13
C TRP A 50 15.70 -1.56 -13.85
N LEU A 51 15.13 -1.21 -12.70
CA LEU A 51 14.88 0.19 -12.31
C LEU A 51 16.19 0.99 -12.23
N ARG A 52 17.22 0.43 -11.58
CA ARG A 52 18.55 1.04 -11.43
C ARG A 52 19.21 1.31 -12.78
N ARG A 53 19.09 0.37 -13.72
CA ARG A 53 19.66 0.50 -15.06
C ARG A 53 18.87 1.48 -15.93
N THR A 54 17.54 1.43 -15.87
CA THR A 54 16.66 2.23 -16.75
C THR A 54 16.63 3.70 -16.39
N PHE A 55 16.69 4.03 -15.09
CA PHE A 55 16.65 5.40 -14.58
C PHE A 55 18.00 5.89 -14.04
N GLU A 56 19.08 5.16 -14.36
CA GLU A 56 20.46 5.50 -13.97
C GLU A 56 20.66 5.70 -12.45
N LEU A 57 19.85 5.02 -11.62
CA LEU A 57 19.81 5.19 -10.15
C LEU A 57 20.90 4.41 -9.39
N HIS A 58 22.02 4.09 -10.03
CA HIS A 58 23.09 3.28 -9.45
C HIS A 58 23.74 3.92 -8.20
N ASN A 59 23.85 5.25 -8.18
CA ASN A 59 24.37 6.03 -7.05
C ASN A 59 23.31 6.39 -6.01
N VAL A 60 22.03 6.16 -6.32
CA VAL A 60 20.91 6.45 -5.41
C VAL A 60 20.53 5.19 -4.64
N ILE A 61 20.32 4.08 -5.34
CA ILE A 61 19.90 2.80 -4.76
C ILE A 61 21.14 1.91 -4.62
N PRO A 62 21.70 1.73 -3.42
CA PRO A 62 22.87 0.89 -3.22
C PRO A 62 22.53 -0.59 -3.35
N HIS A 63 23.55 -1.42 -3.56
CA HIS A 63 23.39 -2.89 -3.66
C HIS A 63 22.79 -3.52 -2.39
N CYS A 64 22.96 -2.91 -1.22
CA CYS A 64 22.43 -3.40 0.04
C CYS A 64 21.00 -2.92 0.36
N TRP A 65 20.26 -2.34 -0.60
CA TRP A 65 18.91 -1.79 -0.38
C TRP A 65 17.97 -2.73 0.41
N TYR A 66 18.07 -4.04 0.18
CA TYR A 66 17.24 -5.07 0.83
C TYR A 66 17.48 -5.19 2.35
N ARG A 67 18.55 -4.58 2.88
CA ARG A 67 18.85 -4.50 4.31
C ARG A 67 18.18 -3.30 4.99
N HIS A 68 17.53 -2.41 4.24
CA HIS A 68 16.93 -1.18 4.75
C HIS A 68 15.41 -1.25 4.58
N SER A 69 14.70 -1.59 5.66
CA SER A 69 13.24 -1.80 5.65
C SER A 69 12.47 -0.61 5.06
N ALA A 70 12.83 0.62 5.43
CA ALA A 70 12.20 1.81 4.87
C ALA A 70 12.36 1.90 3.33
N VAL A 71 13.55 1.58 2.81
CA VAL A 71 13.78 1.56 1.36
C VAL A 71 13.00 0.43 0.69
N VAL A 72 12.94 -0.75 1.32
CA VAL A 72 12.12 -1.87 0.84
C VAL A 72 10.64 -1.47 0.71
N GLU A 73 10.08 -0.76 1.69
CA GLU A 73 8.69 -0.29 1.63
C GLU A 73 8.45 0.71 0.47
N HIS A 74 9.34 1.70 0.30
CA HIS A 74 9.24 2.66 -0.82
C HIS A 74 9.35 1.96 -2.18
N LEU A 75 10.31 1.05 -2.33
CA LEU A 75 10.46 0.26 -3.55
C LEU A 75 9.26 -0.67 -3.79
N THR A 76 8.64 -1.19 -2.73
CA THR A 76 7.42 -2.01 -2.83
C THR A 76 6.26 -1.18 -3.36
N ALA A 77 6.06 0.05 -2.88
CA ALA A 77 5.02 0.95 -3.39
C ALA A 77 5.21 1.23 -4.90
N LEU A 78 6.45 1.54 -5.31
CA LEU A 78 6.80 1.76 -6.71
C LEU A 78 6.59 0.50 -7.56
N TYR A 79 7.01 -0.67 -7.05
CA TYR A 79 6.87 -1.96 -7.73
C TYR A 79 5.40 -2.32 -7.97
N VAL A 80 4.57 -2.26 -6.93
CA VAL A 80 3.14 -2.59 -7.03
C VAL A 80 2.42 -1.62 -7.96
N GLY A 81 2.79 -0.33 -7.93
CA GLY A 81 2.30 0.66 -8.89
C GLY A 81 2.70 0.31 -10.33
N TRP A 82 3.98 -0.03 -10.54
CA TRP A 82 4.51 -0.42 -11.85
C TRP A 82 3.79 -1.67 -12.40
N VAL A 83 3.61 -2.72 -11.58
CA VAL A 83 2.91 -3.95 -11.99
C VAL A 83 1.47 -3.64 -12.40
N ARG A 84 0.75 -2.79 -11.66
CA ARG A 84 -0.64 -2.43 -11.99
C ARG A 84 -0.75 -1.68 -13.31
N ILE A 85 0.23 -0.84 -13.63
CA ILE A 85 0.22 0.02 -14.82
C ILE A 85 0.72 -0.75 -16.05
N TYR A 86 1.85 -1.43 -15.93
CA TYR A 86 2.55 -2.03 -17.08
C TYR A 86 2.29 -3.53 -17.26
N ALA A 87 1.86 -4.23 -16.21
CA ALA A 87 1.58 -5.67 -16.25
C ALA A 87 0.11 -6.02 -15.92
N GLY A 88 -0.73 -5.01 -15.71
CA GLY A 88 -2.17 -5.16 -15.49
C GLY A 88 -2.95 -5.41 -16.79
N GLU A 89 -4.26 -5.64 -16.66
CA GLU A 89 -5.13 -5.83 -17.83
C GLU A 89 -5.20 -4.55 -18.70
N PRO A 90 -5.04 -4.67 -20.03
CA PRO A 90 -5.19 -3.54 -20.94
C PRO A 90 -6.56 -2.88 -20.81
N GLY A 91 -6.59 -1.55 -20.65
CA GLY A 91 -7.84 -0.76 -20.59
C GLY A 91 -8.37 -0.45 -19.19
N GLY A 92 -7.73 -0.94 -18.12
CA GLY A 92 -8.09 -0.63 -16.73
C GLY A 92 -7.36 0.59 -16.13
N GLY A 93 -6.50 1.26 -16.89
CA GLY A 93 -5.68 2.39 -16.44
C GLY A 93 -6.44 3.71 -16.43
N ARG A 94 -6.05 4.62 -15.53
CA ARG A 94 -6.45 6.03 -15.60
C ARG A 94 -5.63 6.73 -16.70
N ASP A 95 -6.17 7.80 -17.28
CA ASP A 95 -5.40 8.66 -18.18
C ASP A 95 -4.08 9.09 -17.50
N LEU A 96 -2.97 9.02 -18.25
CA LEU A 96 -1.62 9.41 -17.83
C LEU A 96 -0.99 8.57 -16.70
N ALA A 97 -1.51 7.38 -16.37
CA ALA A 97 -1.01 6.56 -15.27
C ALA A 97 0.52 6.29 -15.33
N GLU A 98 1.07 6.07 -16.52
CA GLU A 98 2.50 5.88 -16.75
C GLU A 98 3.32 7.12 -16.37
N ALA A 99 2.86 8.31 -16.79
CA ALA A 99 3.52 9.57 -16.48
C ALA A 99 3.46 9.88 -14.98
N ASP A 100 2.31 9.62 -14.34
CA ASP A 100 2.14 9.76 -12.89
C ASP A 100 3.06 8.83 -12.10
N TRP A 101 3.27 7.61 -12.59
CA TRP A 101 4.21 6.68 -11.98
C TRP A 101 5.66 7.19 -12.07
N ILE A 102 6.08 7.71 -13.23
CA ILE A 102 7.41 8.33 -13.40
C ILE A 102 7.57 9.53 -12.45
N ASN A 103 6.56 10.39 -12.34
CA ASN A 103 6.56 11.52 -11.40
C ASN A 103 6.71 11.05 -9.95
N THR A 104 6.01 9.97 -9.59
CA THR A 104 6.09 9.36 -8.25
C THR A 104 7.49 8.78 -7.99
N LEU A 105 8.10 8.12 -8.97
CA LEU A 105 9.48 7.63 -8.88
C LEU A 105 10.46 8.78 -8.57
N HIS A 106 10.38 9.88 -9.30
CA HIS A 106 11.24 11.05 -9.07
C HIS A 106 11.00 11.67 -7.69
N ALA A 107 9.74 11.81 -7.27
CA ALA A 107 9.40 12.33 -5.94
C ALA A 107 9.93 11.44 -4.80
N LEU A 108 9.98 10.13 -4.99
CA LEU A 108 10.48 9.18 -3.99
C LEU A 108 12.00 8.96 -4.05
N THR A 109 12.67 9.36 -5.12
CA THR A 109 14.12 9.16 -5.31
C THR A 109 14.96 9.62 -4.10
N PRO A 110 14.72 10.79 -3.48
CA PRO A 110 15.46 11.20 -2.28
C PRO A 110 15.30 10.27 -1.08
N ARG A 111 14.20 9.50 -1.00
CA ARG A 111 13.93 8.53 0.08
C ARG A 111 14.61 7.17 -0.16
N LEU A 112 15.10 6.95 -1.38
CA LEU A 112 15.85 5.74 -1.74
C LEU A 112 17.34 5.89 -1.50
N GLN A 113 17.83 7.12 -1.31
CA GLN A 113 19.23 7.41 -1.09
C GLN A 113 19.68 7.00 0.31
N LEU A 114 20.78 6.24 0.38
CA LEU A 114 21.38 5.79 1.63
C LEU A 114 22.82 6.31 1.70
N ALA A 115 22.99 7.53 2.18
CA ALA A 115 24.29 8.20 2.26
C ALA A 115 25.35 7.35 3.00
N ALA A 116 24.96 6.68 4.08
CA ALA A 116 25.83 5.80 4.85
C ALA A 116 26.34 4.58 4.04
N CYS A 117 25.57 4.14 3.05
CA CYS A 117 25.90 2.99 2.21
C CYS A 117 26.52 3.37 0.85
N ALA A 118 26.60 4.68 0.54
CA ALA A 118 27.00 5.18 -0.78
C ALA A 118 28.47 4.87 -1.13
N THR A 119 29.35 4.74 -0.14
CA THR A 119 30.77 4.42 -0.34
C THR A 119 31.05 2.91 -0.44
N GLY A 120 30.03 2.10 -0.69
CA GLY A 120 30.16 0.64 -0.87
C GLY A 120 30.34 -0.18 0.41
N ARG A 121 30.35 0.47 1.58
CA ARG A 121 30.28 -0.23 2.88
C ARG A 121 28.88 -0.10 3.43
N HIS A 122 28.27 -1.22 3.80
CA HIS A 122 26.97 -1.23 4.44
C HIS A 122 27.08 -0.75 5.89
N GLU A 123 26.18 0.13 6.29
CA GLU A 123 25.98 0.53 7.68
C GLU A 123 24.54 0.20 8.07
N ASP A 124 24.38 -0.50 9.21
CA ASP A 124 23.04 -0.84 9.69
C ASP A 124 22.30 0.43 10.14
N PRO A 125 20.98 0.54 9.88
CA PRO A 125 20.21 1.67 10.37
C PRO A 125 20.36 1.83 11.89
N PRO A 126 20.45 3.07 12.39
CA PRO A 126 20.48 3.31 13.83
C PRO A 126 19.23 2.68 14.45
N GLN A 127 19.42 1.97 15.56
CA GLN A 127 18.30 1.40 16.30
C GLN A 127 17.43 2.55 16.82
N PRO A 128 16.10 2.48 16.66
CA PRO A 128 15.22 3.46 17.27
C PRO A 128 15.43 3.46 18.79
N PRO A 129 15.41 4.62 19.46
CA PRO A 129 15.48 4.67 20.91
C PRO A 129 14.30 3.90 21.50
N PRO A 130 14.47 3.27 22.68
CA PRO A 130 13.34 2.65 23.36
C PRO A 130 12.25 3.69 23.63
N PRO A 131 10.96 3.28 23.63
CA PRO A 131 9.88 4.20 23.97
C PRO A 131 10.08 4.74 25.38
N MET A 132 9.71 6.00 25.60
CA MET A 132 9.75 6.61 26.93
C MET A 132 8.84 5.81 27.88
N PRO A 133 9.29 5.51 29.11
CA PRO A 133 8.43 4.86 30.11
C PRO A 133 7.13 5.64 30.31
N GLY A 134 5.99 4.96 30.32
CA GLY A 134 4.66 5.59 30.48
C GLY A 134 4.06 6.18 29.19
N SER A 135 4.79 6.24 28.08
CA SER A 135 4.29 6.84 26.82
C SER A 135 3.00 6.20 26.29
N ALA A 136 2.79 4.90 26.52
CA ALA A 136 1.54 4.23 26.18
C ALA A 136 0.37 4.71 27.06
N ASP A 137 0.58 4.81 28.37
CA ASP A 137 -0.43 5.29 29.31
C ASP A 137 -0.76 6.77 29.07
N GLU A 138 0.25 7.59 28.74
CA GLU A 138 0.08 8.99 28.35
C GLU A 138 -0.76 9.13 27.07
N PHE A 139 -0.55 8.24 26.09
CA PHE A 139 -1.34 8.22 24.88
C PHE A 139 -2.82 7.86 25.17
N GLU A 140 -3.07 6.82 25.96
CA GLU A 140 -4.44 6.47 26.38
C GLU A 140 -5.09 7.60 27.18
N MET A 141 -4.34 8.26 28.07
CA MET A 141 -4.81 9.42 28.80
C MET A 141 -5.17 10.59 27.85
N TYR A 142 -4.34 10.84 26.83
CA TYR A 142 -4.63 11.84 25.82
C TYR A 142 -5.95 11.54 25.09
N LEU A 143 -6.18 10.28 24.69
CA LEU A 143 -7.44 9.88 24.05
C LEU A 143 -8.66 10.16 24.92
N LEU A 144 -8.55 9.91 26.22
CA LEU A 144 -9.65 10.06 27.16
C LEU A 144 -9.90 11.50 27.62
N THR A 145 -8.89 12.37 27.55
CA THR A 145 -8.93 13.69 28.21
C THR A 145 -8.74 14.87 27.26
N SER A 146 -8.16 14.67 26.08
CA SER A 146 -7.89 15.79 25.17
C SER A 146 -9.17 16.30 24.52
N LYS A 147 -9.28 17.62 24.37
CA LYS A 147 -10.38 18.24 23.60
C LYS A 147 -10.44 17.71 22.17
N ALA A 148 -9.29 17.46 21.56
CA ALA A 148 -9.19 16.93 20.20
C ALA A 148 -9.89 15.58 20.02
N THR A 149 -10.01 14.77 21.09
CA THR A 149 -10.60 13.43 21.04
C THR A 149 -11.93 13.32 21.79
N THR A 150 -12.31 14.33 22.56
CA THR A 150 -13.51 14.32 23.41
C THR A 150 -14.56 15.36 23.02
N GLU A 151 -14.18 16.47 22.37
CA GLU A 151 -15.16 17.46 21.92
C GLU A 151 -16.00 16.88 20.77
N PRO A 152 -17.33 17.12 20.78
CA PRO A 152 -18.18 16.68 19.69
C PRO A 152 -17.75 17.37 18.38
N ALA A 153 -17.80 16.64 17.27
CA ALA A 153 -17.50 17.19 15.96
C ALA A 153 -18.39 18.42 15.66
N GLN A 154 -17.76 19.55 15.38
CA GLN A 154 -18.44 20.79 15.02
C GLN A 154 -17.97 21.23 13.64
N HIS A 155 -18.91 21.37 12.71
CA HIS A 155 -18.60 21.93 11.39
C HIS A 155 -18.35 23.44 11.56
N PRO A 156 -17.19 23.97 11.12
CA PRO A 156 -16.83 25.38 11.34
C PRO A 156 -17.82 26.37 10.69
N SER A 157 -18.60 25.90 9.72
CA SER A 157 -19.70 26.64 9.10
C SER A 157 -20.98 25.81 9.06
N ALA A 158 -21.39 25.21 10.19
CA ALA A 158 -22.57 24.34 10.26
C ALA A 158 -23.82 24.95 9.57
N ALA A 159 -24.06 26.25 9.75
CA ALA A 159 -25.18 26.95 9.12
C ALA A 159 -25.08 27.06 7.58
N ALA A 160 -23.88 27.00 6.99
CA ALA A 160 -23.73 26.95 5.54
C ALA A 160 -23.99 25.53 5.02
N ALA A 161 -23.39 24.52 5.65
CA ALA A 161 -23.61 23.12 5.31
C ALA A 161 -25.09 22.71 5.42
N TYR A 162 -25.79 23.14 6.48
CA TYR A 162 -27.22 22.89 6.62
C TYR A 162 -28.07 23.56 5.54
N ARG A 163 -27.71 24.77 5.09
CA ARG A 163 -28.43 25.46 4.00
C ARG A 163 -28.27 24.72 2.68
N GLU A 164 -27.07 24.22 2.40
CA GLU A 164 -26.77 23.50 1.16
C GLU A 164 -27.48 22.14 1.13
N ILE A 165 -27.48 21.38 2.23
CA ILE A 165 -28.25 20.14 2.36
C ILE A 165 -29.76 20.42 2.19
N ALA A 166 -30.29 21.43 2.86
CA ALA A 166 -31.72 21.78 2.76
C ALA A 166 -32.14 22.24 1.35
N GLN A 167 -31.22 22.80 0.56
CA GLN A 167 -31.45 23.15 -0.84
C GLN A 167 -31.44 21.92 -1.75
N LEU A 168 -30.62 20.92 -1.45
CA LEU A 168 -30.57 19.65 -2.19
C LEU A 168 -31.82 18.79 -1.95
N ASP A 169 -32.41 18.86 -0.77
CA ASP A 169 -33.62 18.10 -0.38
C ASP A 169 -34.95 18.81 -0.73
N ALA A 170 -34.90 19.98 -1.37
CA ALA A 170 -36.11 20.68 -1.79
C ALA A 170 -36.80 19.91 -2.94
N PRO A 171 -38.11 19.58 -2.83
CA PRO A 171 -38.82 18.90 -3.91
C PRO A 171 -38.93 19.81 -5.14
N LEU A 172 -38.77 19.21 -6.32
CA LEU A 172 -38.96 19.84 -7.63
C LEU A 172 -40.39 20.38 -7.82
#